data_AF-A0A1F7PKH9-F1
#
_entry.id   AF-A0A1F7PKH9-F1
#
_cell.length_a   1.000
_cell.length_b   1.000
_cell.length_c   1.000
_cell.angle_alpha   90.00
_cell.angle_beta   90.00
_cell.angle_gamma   90.00
#
_symmetry.space_group_name_H-M   'P 1'
#
loop_
_entity.id
_entity.type
_entity.pdbx_description
1 polymer ?
#
loop_
_entity_poly.entity_id
_entity_poly.type
_entity_poly.pdbx_seq_one_letter_code
_entity_poly.pdbx_strand_id
1 'polypeptide(L)'
;MPPLEELDRHTKVRITIMLGLDVLKFFKGRAAKPDAEPYQTQINRVLREYIEGQTAAERDKGPEDERFISRLAERVAEYVVKKQARKKRARKGR
;
A
#
# COMPACT_ATOMS: atom_id res chain seq x y z
N MET A 1 11.67 2.02 -0.22
CA MET A 1 11.30 0.77 0.48
C MET A 1 10.71 -0.18 -0.53
N PRO A 2 10.94 -1.50 -0.43
CA PRO A 2 10.27 -2.47 -1.29
C PRO A 2 8.74 -2.38 -1.11
N PRO A 3 7.95 -2.68 -2.15
CA PRO A 3 6.50 -2.85 -2.02
C PRO A 3 6.17 -3.81 -0.88
N LEU A 4 5.13 -3.52 -0.09
CA LEU A 4 4.71 -4.39 1.03
C LEU A 4 4.36 -5.81 0.57
N GLU A 5 3.96 -5.98 -0.70
CA GLU A 5 3.72 -7.28 -1.32
C GLU A 5 4.98 -8.17 -1.43
N GLU A 6 6.18 -7.57 -1.43
CA GLU A 6 7.47 -8.27 -1.55
C GLU A 6 8.09 -8.61 -0.18
N LEU A 7 7.50 -8.14 0.93
CA LEU A 7 7.98 -8.47 2.27
C LEU A 7 7.46 -9.85 2.70
N ASP A 8 8.39 -10.73 3.11
CA ASP A 8 8.02 -12.02 3.70
C ASP A 8 7.22 -11.83 4.99
N ARG A 9 5.95 -12.23 4.96
CA ARG A 9 4.99 -12.06 6.06
C ARG A 9 5.27 -13.02 7.21
N HIS A 10 6.06 -14.07 6.98
CA HIS A 10 6.35 -15.15 7.92
C HIS A 10 7.65 -14.93 8.70
N THR A 11 8.55 -14.08 8.21
CA THR A 11 9.77 -13.72 8.93
C THR A 11 9.44 -12.91 10.20
N LYS A 12 9.87 -13.43 11.35
CA LYS A 12 9.72 -12.75 12.66
C LYS A 12 11.02 -12.04 13.02
N VAL A 13 10.98 -10.71 13.07
CA VAL A 13 12.11 -9.88 13.53
C VAL A 13 11.88 -9.45 14.97
N ARG A 14 12.89 -9.61 15.82
CA ARG A 14 12.87 -9.08 17.19
C ARG A 14 13.25 -7.61 17.15
N ILE A 15 12.41 -6.77 17.74
CA ILE A 15 12.67 -5.34 17.91
C ILE A 15 12.53 -4.96 19.38
N THR A 16 13.21 -3.89 19.78
CA THR A 16 13.02 -3.23 21.06
C THR A 16 12.32 -1.90 20.80
N ILE A 17 11.13 -1.71 21.35
CA ILE A 17 10.35 -0.48 21.21
C ILE A 17 9.81 -0.06 22.58
N MET A 18 9.66 1.25 22.78
CA MET A 18 8.92 1.79 23.92
C MET A 18 7.45 1.95 23.52
N LEU A 19 6.54 1.39 24.33
CA LEU A 19 5.09 1.53 24.16
C LEU A 19 4.51 2.27 25.35
N GLY A 20 3.47 3.08 25.10
CA GLY A 20 2.66 3.66 26.16
C GLY A 20 2.14 2.57 27.11
N LEU A 21 2.19 2.84 28.41
CA LEU A 21 1.77 1.86 29.42
C LEU A 21 0.28 1.52 29.29
N ASP A 22 -0.53 2.50 28.93
CA ASP A 22 -1.96 2.38 28.63
C ASP A 22 -2.21 1.42 27.46
N VAL A 23 -1.48 1.59 26.34
CA VAL A 23 -1.56 0.72 25.17
C VAL A 23 -1.18 -0.71 25.54
N LEU A 24 -0.08 -0.90 26.28
CA LEU A 24 0.35 -2.22 26.72
C LEU A 24 -0.69 -2.87 27.65
N LYS A 25 -1.26 -2.12 28.60
CA LYS A 25 -2.31 -2.62 29.51
C LYS A 25 -3.58 -3.00 28.76
N PHE A 26 -3.98 -2.23 27.76
CA PHE A 26 -5.14 -2.53 26.93
C PHE A 26 -5.02 -3.91 26.26
N PHE A 27 -3.92 -4.16 25.54
CA PHE A 27 -3.72 -5.44 24.86
C PHE A 27 -3.50 -6.61 25.84
N LYS A 28 -2.83 -6.39 26.98
CA LYS A 28 -2.70 -7.41 28.03
C LYS A 28 -4.06 -7.78 28.63
N GLY A 29 -4.92 -6.80 28.90
CA GLY A 29 -6.28 -7.03 29.40
C GLY A 29 -7.13 -7.83 28.41
N ARG A 30 -6.98 -7.58 27.10
CA ARG A 30 -7.66 -8.35 26.05
C ARG A 30 -7.14 -9.79 25.95
N ALA A 31 -5.84 -10.00 26.05
CA ALA A 31 -5.20 -11.32 26.02
C ALA A 31 -5.48 -12.18 27.26
N ALA A 32 -5.95 -11.60 28.37
CA ALA A 32 -6.32 -12.35 29.58
C ALA A 32 -7.66 -13.09 29.45
N LYS A 33 -8.43 -12.85 28.39
CA LYS A 33 -9.72 -13.53 28.15
C LYS A 33 -9.49 -14.97 27.66
N PRO A 34 -10.40 -15.92 27.98
CA PRO A 34 -10.36 -17.26 27.39
C PRO A 34 -10.34 -17.19 25.87
N ASP A 35 -9.56 -18.08 25.23
CA ASP A 35 -9.40 -18.20 23.77
C ASP A 35 -8.94 -16.92 23.05
N ALA A 36 -8.44 -15.93 23.78
CA ALA A 36 -7.90 -14.71 23.18
C ALA A 36 -6.49 -14.92 22.64
N GLU A 37 -6.19 -14.26 21.53
CA GLU A 37 -4.83 -14.24 20.97
C GLU A 37 -3.84 -13.59 21.95
N PRO A 38 -2.55 -13.98 21.95
CA PRO A 38 -1.53 -13.29 22.73
C PRO A 38 -1.44 -11.79 22.39
N TYR A 39 -1.13 -10.94 23.37
CA TYR A 39 -1.10 -9.48 23.18
C TYR A 39 -0.16 -9.04 22.05
N GLN A 40 0.96 -9.74 21.84
CA GLN A 40 1.89 -9.45 20.76
C GLN A 40 1.27 -9.73 19.37
N THR A 41 0.52 -10.82 19.24
CA THR A 41 -0.22 -11.15 18.00
C THR A 41 -1.26 -10.08 17.71
N GLN A 42 -2.00 -9.63 18.72
CA GLN A 42 -2.98 -8.56 18.58
C GLN A 42 -2.34 -7.24 18.12
N ILE A 43 -1.21 -6.85 18.74
CA ILE A 43 -0.45 -5.64 18.34
C ILE A 43 0.00 -5.74 16.89
N ASN A 44 0.60 -6.87 16.50
CA ASN A 44 1.07 -7.07 15.13
C ASN A 44 -0.08 -7.02 14.12
N ARG A 45 -1.24 -7.58 14.46
CA ARG A 45 -2.45 -7.52 13.63
C ARG A 45 -2.91 -6.08 13.41
N VAL A 46 -3.05 -5.30 14.48
CA VAL A 46 -3.47 -3.88 14.39
C VAL A 46 -2.49 -3.06 13.56
N LEU A 47 -1.18 -3.28 13.72
CA LEU A 47 -0.17 -2.59 12.92
C LEU A 47 -0.27 -2.97 11.42
N ARG A 48 -0.51 -4.24 11.11
CA ARG A 48 -0.74 -4.68 9.72
C ARG A 48 -1.98 -4.04 9.13
N GLU A 49 -3.11 -4.10 9.84
CA GLU A 49 -4.38 -3.50 9.41
C GLU A 49 -4.23 -1.98 9.19
N TYR A 50 -3.48 -1.29 10.05
CA TYR A 50 -3.19 0.14 9.87
C TYR A 50 -2.38 0.42 8.61
N ILE A 51 -1.31 -0.34 8.38
CA ILE A 51 -0.46 -0.19 7.18
C ILE A 51 -1.27 -0.52 5.91
N GLU A 52 -2.05 -1.60 5.92
CA GLU A 52 -2.92 -2.00 4.81
C GLU A 52 -3.99 -0.94 4.54
N GLY A 53 -4.62 -0.37 5.58
CA GLY A 53 -5.56 0.73 5.47
C GLY A 53 -4.94 2.01 4.90
N GLN A 54 -3.71 2.35 5.30
CA GLN A 54 -2.99 3.49 4.72
C GLN A 54 -2.66 3.27 3.25
N THR A 55 -2.15 2.10 2.89
CA THR A 55 -1.84 1.79 1.49
C THR A 55 -3.09 1.71 0.61
N ALA A 56 -4.22 1.22 1.15
CA ALA A 56 -5.51 1.32 0.47
C ALA A 56 -5.89 2.79 0.24
N ALA A 57 -5.84 3.64 1.27
CA ALA A 57 -6.15 5.07 1.13
C ALA A 57 -5.20 5.82 0.18
N GLU A 58 -3.93 5.41 0.09
CA GLU A 58 -2.97 5.96 -0.87
C GLU A 58 -3.20 5.46 -2.29
N ARG A 59 -3.68 4.23 -2.47
CA ARG A 59 -4.10 3.64 -3.77
C ARG A 59 -5.42 4.23 -4.25
N ASP A 60 -6.31 4.58 -3.33
CA ASP A 60 -7.63 5.15 -3.60
C ASP A 60 -7.60 6.67 -3.81
N LYS A 61 -6.40 7.25 -3.95
CA LYS A 61 -6.21 8.55 -4.60
C LYS A 61 -6.63 8.41 -6.06
N GLY A 62 -7.94 8.54 -6.25
CA GLY A 62 -8.63 8.40 -7.53
C GLY A 62 -8.26 9.51 -8.52
N PRO A 63 -9.05 9.69 -9.58
CA PRO A 63 -8.76 10.64 -10.66
C PRO A 63 -8.68 12.11 -10.23
N GLU A 64 -8.92 12.43 -8.95
CA GLU A 64 -8.81 13.78 -8.40
C GLU A 64 -7.42 14.08 -7.80
N ASP A 65 -6.51 13.09 -7.70
CA ASP A 65 -5.10 13.36 -7.35
C ASP A 65 -4.37 13.99 -8.54
N GLU A 66 -3.95 15.24 -8.37
CA GLU A 66 -3.16 16.01 -9.34
C GLU A 66 -1.97 15.24 -9.91
N ARG A 67 -1.32 14.41 -9.08
CA ARG A 67 -0.18 13.57 -9.51
C ARG A 67 -0.63 12.41 -10.37
N PHE A 68 -1.80 11.85 -10.11
CA PHE A 68 -2.41 10.83 -10.95
C PHE A 68 -2.83 11.42 -12.30
N ILE A 69 -3.53 12.57 -12.31
CA ILE A 69 -3.93 13.28 -13.52
C ILE A 69 -2.73 13.60 -14.40
N SER A 70 -1.65 14.11 -13.80
CA SER A 70 -0.42 14.47 -14.54
C SER A 70 0.21 13.27 -15.23
N ARG A 71 0.36 12.13 -14.52
CA ARG A 71 0.91 10.89 -15.10
C ARG A 71 0.01 10.31 -16.19
N LEU A 72 -1.32 10.40 -16.01
CA LEU A 72 -2.28 9.94 -17.00
C LEU A 72 -2.21 10.80 -18.28
N ALA A 73 -2.15 12.12 -18.14
CA ALA A 73 -2.04 13.06 -19.26
C ALA A 73 -0.78 12.80 -20.09
N GLU A 74 0.38 12.59 -19.43
CA GLU A 74 1.63 12.26 -20.09
C GLU A 74 1.51 10.94 -20.90
N ARG A 75 0.93 9.90 -20.28
CA ARG A 75 0.74 8.61 -20.95
C ARG A 75 -0.21 8.70 -22.16
N VAL A 76 -1.27 9.51 -22.06
CA VAL A 76 -2.20 9.75 -23.18
C VAL A 76 -1.49 10.47 -24.33
N ALA A 77 -0.68 11.49 -24.03
CA ALA A 77 0.11 12.21 -25.03
C ALA A 77 1.06 11.26 -25.79
N GLU A 78 1.82 10.42 -25.07
CA GLU A 78 2.68 9.41 -25.68
C GLU A 78 1.91 8.46 -26.61
N TYR A 79 0.74 7.99 -26.16
CA TYR A 79 -0.10 7.08 -26.94
C TYR A 79 -0.60 7.73 -28.23
N VAL A 80 -1.05 8.99 -28.15
CA VAL A 80 -1.52 9.75 -29.32
C VAL A 80 -0.38 9.95 -30.32
N VAL A 81 0.81 10.33 -29.87
CA VAL A 81 1.99 10.50 -30.74
C VAL A 81 2.34 9.17 -31.43
N LYS A 82 2.39 8.07 -30.69
CA LYS A 82 2.66 6.73 -31.25
C LYS A 82 1.60 6.31 -32.27
N LYS A 83 0.32 6.57 -31.99
CA LYS A 83 -0.80 6.27 -32.90
C LYS A 83 -0.73 7.09 -34.18
N GLN A 84 -0.40 8.38 -34.09
CA GLN A 84 -0.23 9.25 -35.26
C GLN A 84 0.98 8.85 -36.10
N ALA A 85 2.11 8.49 -35.48
CA ALA A 85 3.30 8.00 -36.18
C ALA A 85 3.01 6.71 -36.96
N ARG A 86 2.26 5.77 -36.36
CA ARG A 86 1.80 4.54 -37.04
C ARG A 86 0.91 4.86 -38.26
N LYS A 87 -0.03 5.80 -38.12
CA LYS A 87 -0.93 6.22 -39.22
C LYS A 87 -0.19 6.91 -40.37
N LYS A 88 0.83 7.72 -40.09
CA LYS A 88 1.67 8.37 -41.12
C LYS A 88 2.50 7.34 -41.91
N ARG A 89 3.08 6.34 -41.25
CA ARG A 89 3.82 5.26 -41.91
C ARG A 89 2.93 4.43 -42.84
N ALA A 90 1.71 4.11 -42.43
CA ALA A 90 0.74 3.39 -43.26
C ALA A 90 0.29 4.17 -44.51
N ARG A 91 0.33 5.50 -44.49
CA ARG A 91 -0.03 6.34 -45.65
C ARG A 91 1.11 6.57 -46.66
N LYS A 92 2.37 6.44 -46.24
CA LYS A 92 3.55 6.65 -47.11
C LYS A 92 3.97 5.40 -47.89
N GLY A 93 3.46 4.23 -47.52
CA GLY A 93 3.71 2.96 -48.20
C GLY A 93 2.62 2.56 -49.21
N ARG A 94 1.82 3.52 -49.70
CA ARG A 94 0.75 3.31 -50.69
C ARG A 94 0.94 4.22 -51.89
#